data_AF-A0A1F7GKD4-F1
#
_entry.id   AF-A0A1F7GKD4-F1
#
_cell.length_a   1.000
_cell.length_b   1.000
_cell.length_c   1.000
_cell.angle_alpha   90.00
_cell.angle_beta   90.00
_cell.angle_gamma   90.00
#
_symmetry.space_group_name_H-M   'P 1'
#
loop_
_entity.id
_entity.type
_entity.pdbx_description
1 polymer ?
#
loop_
_entity_poly.entity_id
_entity_poly.type
_entity_poly.pdbx_seq_one_letter_code
_entity_poly.pdbx_strand_id
1 'polypeptide(L)' 'MSDQTYLSLQKKLNEVYVISPNKFSNTILDGVFRTITSRLKYLPFQIYIPVAILLVVSLYLSIGYLVVRLASILQYGF' A
#
# COMPACT_ATOMS: atom_id res chain seq x y z
N MET A 1 -17.17 -18.20 -26.22
CA MET A 1 -17.01 -16.75 -26.40
C MET A 1 -16.11 -16.58 -27.62
N SER A 2 -16.62 -16.01 -28.71
CA SER A 2 -16.04 -16.06 -30.05
C SER A 2 -14.65 -15.43 -30.14
N ASP A 3 -13.66 -16.22 -30.58
CA ASP A 3 -12.25 -15.82 -30.72
C ASP A 3 -12.05 -14.52 -31.51
N GLN A 4 -12.89 -14.25 -32.51
CA GLN A 4 -12.82 -13.01 -33.29
C GLN A 4 -13.18 -11.76 -32.47
N THR A 5 -14.09 -11.90 -31.50
CA THR A 5 -14.44 -10.82 -30.58
C THR A 5 -13.30 -10.55 -29.62
N TYR A 6 -12.60 -11.60 -29.17
CA TYR A 6 -11.41 -11.45 -28.32
C TYR A 6 -10.28 -10.74 -29.07
N LEU A 7 -9.98 -11.14 -30.31
CA LEU A 7 -8.94 -10.54 -31.14
C LEU A 7 -9.24 -9.07 -31.48
N SER A 8 -10.49 -8.74 -31.79
CA SER A 8 -10.90 -7.35 -32.06
C SER A 8 -10.85 -6.48 -30.81
N LEU A 9 -11.21 -7.01 -29.64
CA LEU A 9 -11.07 -6.31 -28.36
C LEU A 9 -9.61 -6.09 -27.99
N GLN A 10 -8.75 -7.10 -28.19
CA GLN A 10 -7.31 -7.02 -27.94
C GLN A 10 -6.64 -5.97 -28.83
N LYS A 11 -7.04 -5.89 -30.11
CA LYS A 11 -6.56 -4.86 -31.03
C LYS A 11 -6.99 -3.45 -30.58
N LYS A 12 -8.27 -3.28 -30.23
CA LYS A 12 -8.81 -2.01 -29.74
C LYS A 12 -8.19 -1.57 -28.41
N LEU A 13 -7.91 -2.53 -27.52
CA LEU A 13 -7.18 -2.28 -26.28
C LEU A 13 -5.76 -1.80 -26.56
N ASN A 14 -5.02 -2.43 -27.47
CA ASN A 14 -3.68 -1.98 -27.85
C ASN A 14 -3.68 -0.60 -28.54
N GLU A 15 -4.72 -0.25 -29.30
CA GLU A 15 -4.88 1.08 -29.93
C GLU A 15 -5.23 2.18 -28.91
N VAL A 16 -5.99 1.87 -27.86
CA VAL A 16 -6.39 2.84 -26.83
C VAL A 16 -5.33 2.95 -25.72
N TYR A 17 -4.64 1.85 -25.38
CA TYR A 17 -3.52 1.81 -24.44
C TYR A 17 -2.16 2.13 -25.10
N VAL A 18 -2.14 3.03 -26.09
CA VAL A 18 -0.92 3.65 -26.63
C VAL A 18 -0.26 4.60 -25.61
N ILE A 19 -0.81 4.69 -24.40
CA ILE A 19 -0.11 5.25 -23.26
C ILE A 19 0.86 4.17 -22.79
N SER A 20 2.13 4.33 -23.16
CA SER A 20 3.23 3.53 -22.61
C SER A 20 3.02 3.41 -21.09
N PRO A 21 3.13 2.20 -20.50
CA PRO A 21 2.99 2.04 -19.05
C PRO A 21 3.82 3.13 -18.40
N ASN A 22 3.25 3.85 -17.43
CA ASN A 22 3.83 5.04 -16.82
C ASN A 22 5.17 4.68 -16.17
N LYS A 23 6.23 4.63 -16.99
CA LYS A 23 7.58 4.28 -16.59
C LYS A 23 8.12 5.54 -15.95
N PHE A 24 8.29 5.50 -14.64
CA PHE A 24 9.07 6.53 -13.98
C PHE A 24 10.47 6.53 -14.61
N SER A 25 11.06 7.71 -14.87
CA SER A 25 12.42 7.79 -15.46
C SER A 25 13.46 7.09 -14.59
N ASN A 26 13.17 6.95 -13.29
CA ASN A 26 13.95 6.20 -12.33
C ASN A 26 13.49 4.73 -12.27
N THR A 27 14.33 3.85 -12.80
CA THR A 27 14.11 2.40 -12.91
C THR A 27 13.98 1.71 -11.54
N ILE A 28 14.58 2.26 -10.49
CA ILE A 28 14.49 1.72 -9.13
C ILE A 28 13.10 1.98 -8.55
N LEU A 29 12.62 3.23 -8.67
CA LEU A 29 11.28 3.60 -8.22
C LEU A 29 10.20 2.85 -9.00
N ASP A 30 10.39 2.67 -10.30
CA ASP A 30 9.45 1.94 -11.15
C ASP A 30 9.35 0.46 -10.72
N GLY A 31 10.47 -0.18 -10.40
CA GLY A 31 10.52 -1.55 -9.89
C GLY A 31 9.86 -1.72 -8.52
N VAL A 32 10.13 -0.79 -7.59
CA VAL A 32 9.51 -0.79 -6.26
C VAL A 32 8.00 -0.57 -6.38
N PHE A 33 7.58 0.41 -7.17
CA PHE A 33 6.17 0.73 -7.39
C PHE A 33 5.41 -0.45 -7.99
N ARG A 34 5.96 -1.10 -9.03
CA ARG A 34 5.35 -2.29 -9.66
C ARG A 34 5.21 -3.46 -8.69
N THR A 35 6.21 -3.66 -7.83
CA THR A 35 6.22 -4.75 -6.85
C THR A 35 5.15 -4.52 -5.77
N ILE A 36 5.07 -3.31 -5.23
CA ILE A 36 4.08 -2.94 -4.21
C ILE A 36 2.67 -3.01 -4.80
N THR A 37 2.43 -2.41 -5.96
CA THR A 37 1.10 -2.40 -6.59
C THR A 37 0.66 -3.79 -7.07
N SER A 38 1.57 -4.64 -7.52
CA SER A 38 1.27 -6.03 -7.87
C SER A 38 0.81 -6.84 -6.65
N ARG A 39 1.49 -6.68 -5.51
CA ARG A 39 1.12 -7.31 -4.24
C ARG A 39 -0.24 -6.79 -3.73
N LEU A 40 -0.49 -5.48 -3.85
CA LEU A 40 -1.78 -4.88 -3.49
C LEU A 40 -2.95 -5.39 -4.33
N LYS A 41 -2.74 -5.63 -5.64
CA LYS A 41 -3.81 -6.02 -6.57
C LYS A 41 -4.38 -7.40 -6.28
N TYR A 42 -3.56 -8.32 -5.79
CA TYR A 42 -4.01 -9.68 -5.53
C TYR A 42 -4.70 -9.80 -4.16
N LEU A 43 -4.14 -9.19 -3.11
CA LEU A 43 -4.67 -9.31 -1.74
C LEU A 43 -4.37 -8.03 -0.94
N PRO A 44 -5.19 -6.98 -1.07
CA PRO A 44 -4.88 -5.65 -0.50
C PRO A 44 -4.87 -5.63 1.03
N PHE A 45 -5.50 -6.58 1.70
CA PHE A 45 -5.71 -6.53 3.15
C PHE A 45 -4.95 -7.60 3.95
N GLN A 46 -4.54 -8.69 3.31
CA GLN A 46 -4.01 -9.86 4.04
C GLN A 46 -2.65 -9.60 4.70
N ILE A 47 -1.83 -8.72 4.12
CA ILE A 47 -0.54 -8.31 4.68
C ILE A 47 -0.67 -7.00 5.47
N TYR A 48 -1.47 -6.06 4.98
CA TYR A 48 -1.56 -4.72 5.56
C TYR A 48 -2.27 -4.70 6.91
N ILE A 49 -3.30 -5.53 7.11
CA ILE A 49 -4.01 -5.62 8.40
C ILE A 49 -3.07 -6.07 9.53
N PRO A 50 -2.36 -7.22 9.45
CA PRO A 50 -1.50 -7.66 10.53
C PRO A 50 -0.34 -6.69 10.78
N VAL A 51 0.21 -6.09 9.72
CA VAL A 51 1.24 -5.05 9.86
C VAL A 51 0.70 -3.82 10.58
N ALA A 52 -0.50 -3.34 10.22
CA ALA A 52 -1.13 -2.19 10.87
C ALA A 52 -1.42 -2.46 12.34
N ILE A 53 -1.90 -3.65 12.69
CA ILE A 53 -2.14 -4.05 14.09
C ILE A 53 -0.82 -4.02 14.88
N LEU A 54 0.24 -4.64 14.35
CA LEU A 54 1.56 -4.61 14.99
C LEU A 54 2.07 -3.18 15.18
N LEU A 55 1.89 -2.32 14.18
CA LEU A 55 2.32 -0.93 14.22
C LEU A 55 1.57 -0.16 15.30
N VAL A 56 0.24 -0.30 15.37
CA VAL A 56 -0.61 0.34 16.40
C VAL A 56 -0.24 -0.13 17.79
N VAL A 57 -0.06 -1.44 17.99
CA VAL A 57 0.37 -2.00 19.29
C VAL A 57 1.74 -1.45 19.69
N SER A 58 2.69 -1.41 18.76
CA SER A 58 4.04 -0.88 19.02
C SER A 58 4.01 0.62 19.36
N LEU A 59 3.20 1.40 18.64
CA LEU A 59 3.00 2.83 18.94
C LEU A 59 2.36 3.02 20.32
N TYR A 60 1.33 2.23 20.63
CA TYR A 60 0.63 2.30 21.91
C TYR A 60 1.57 1.97 23.08
N LEU A 61 2.41 0.96 22.95
CA LEU A 61 3.40 0.63 24.00
C LEU A 61 4.43 1.75 24.18
N SER A 62 4.88 2.36 23.09
CA SER A 62 5.89 3.43 23.12
C SER A 62 5.34 4.75 23.67
N ILE A 63 4.16 5.16 23.21
CA ILE A 63 3.52 6.44 23.58
C ILE A 63 2.71 6.30 24.87
N GLY A 64 2.11 5.15 25.14
CA GLY A 64 1.34 4.89 26.36
C GLY A 64 2.17 5.13 27.62
N TYR A 65 3.45 4.72 27.62
CA TYR A 65 4.37 5.06 28.70
C TYR A 65 4.52 6.57 28.91
N LEU A 66 4.64 7.36 27.82
CA LEU A 66 4.71 8.82 27.92
C LEU A 66 3.44 9.42 28.49
N VAL A 67 2.26 8.93 28.08
CA VAL A 67 0.97 9.40 28.59
C VAL A 67 0.83 9.12 30.09
N VAL A 68 1.16 7.92 30.54
CA VAL A 68 1.12 7.55 31.98
C VAL A 68 2.10 8.41 32.78
N ARG A 69 3.30 8.65 32.25
CA ARG A 69 4.33 9.44 32.93
C ARG A 69 3.94 10.92 33.03
N LEU A 70 3.38 11.49 31.96
CA LEU A 70 2.85 12.86 31.96
C LEU A 70 1.68 13.01 32.94
N ALA A 71 0.73 12.07 32.92
CA ALA A 71 -0.40 12.06 33.85
C ALA A 71 0.06 11.95 35.31
N SER A 72 1.07 11.11 35.58
CA SER A 72 1.64 10.93 36.92
C SER A 72 2.38 12.18 37.40
N ILE A 73 3.14 12.85 36.53
CA ILE A 73 3.76 14.14 36.85
C ILE A 73 2.69 15.20 37.14
N LEU A 74 1.58 15.21 36.39
CA LEU A 74 0.51 16.17 36.61
C LEU A 74 -0.29 15.89 37.89
N GLN A 75 -0.50 14.63 38.25
CA GLN A 75 -1.24 14.20 39.44
C GLN A 75 -0.43 14.29 40.74
N TYR A 76 0.87 13.98 40.70
CA TYR A 76 1.73 13.92 41.89
C TYR A 76 2.81 15.01 41.95
N GLY A 77 2.91 15.83 40.90
CA GLY A 77 3.84 16.96 40.84
C GLY A 77 3.27 18.28 41.34
N PHE A 78 1.98 18.33 41.71
CA PHE A 78 1.35 19.45 42.41
C PHE A 78 1.15 19.12 43.89
#